data_AF-A0A8T4DRT1-F1
#
_entry.id   AF-A0A8T4DRT1-F1
#
_cell.length_a   1.000
_cell.length_b   1.000
_cell.length_c   1.000
_cell.angle_alpha   90.00
_cell.angle_beta   90.00
_cell.angle_gamma   90.00
#
_symmetry.space_group_name_H-M   'P 1'
#
loop_
_entity.id
_entity.type
_entity.pdbx_description
1 polymer ?
#
loop_
_entity_poly.entity_id
_entity_poly.type
_entity_poly.pdbx_seq_one_letter_code
_entity_poly.pdbx_strand_id
1 'polypeptide(L)'
;MEEKKMKQGKNRLLSVSIDFCDLIAAFEQSTGSMHFFIDINESTLIRIDESKDTNAQTKLRQMEKNTHYLKVPSWESKDDELFRETFMYESDDSALEDILYETLDREHGFQQFLHLLESHPHLKKQWLDYRADAMRNRLINWLCDNNIELPNQHLIPEIEIQELTTEEIDQLADEIKDFKPCACLHCHNKTGMNARIFSINVSPENRLIEQETNRIMKEQFGISHHGGWSGGDQDFLTASRCPRCGCEEVFWDY
;
A
#
# COMPACT_ATOMS: atom_id res chain seq x y z
N MET A 1 6.12 19.96 31.86
CA MET A 1 6.39 19.01 30.76
C MET A 1 5.28 17.98 30.85
N GLU A 2 4.13 18.31 30.25
CA GLU A 2 2.88 17.56 30.41
C GLU A 2 2.85 16.38 29.45
N GLU A 3 2.75 15.18 30.00
CA GLU A 3 2.46 13.94 29.29
C GLU A 3 1.06 14.03 28.68
N LYS A 4 1.00 14.19 27.35
CA LYS A 4 -0.24 14.04 26.59
C LYS A 4 -0.67 12.58 26.63
N LYS A 5 -1.61 12.29 27.52
CA LYS A 5 -2.43 11.07 27.51
C LYS A 5 -3.06 10.90 26.13
N MET A 6 -2.57 9.94 25.35
CA MET A 6 -3.26 9.41 24.18
C MET A 6 -4.60 8.85 24.64
N LYS A 7 -5.68 9.52 24.25
CA LYS A 7 -7.04 9.00 24.39
C LYS A 7 -7.18 7.84 23.40
N GLN A 8 -6.93 6.61 23.86
CA GLN A 8 -7.47 5.42 23.20
C GLN A 8 -8.98 5.39 23.44
N GLY A 9 -9.72 6.09 22.58
CA GLY A 9 -11.12 5.73 22.35
C GLY A 9 -11.14 4.38 21.65
N LYS A 10 -11.90 3.42 22.16
CA LYS A 10 -12.20 2.17 21.43
C LYS A 10 -12.81 2.54 20.08
N ASN A 11 -12.03 2.52 19.00
CA ASN A 11 -12.58 2.59 17.66
C ASN A 11 -13.44 1.34 17.47
N ARG A 12 -14.74 1.54 17.34
CA ARG A 12 -15.70 0.46 17.10
C ARG A 12 -15.57 0.07 15.64
N LEU A 13 -15.37 -1.22 15.39
CA LEU A 13 -15.42 -1.80 14.05
C LEU A 13 -16.77 -1.49 13.39
N LEU A 14 -16.73 -0.89 12.20
CA LEU A 14 -17.89 -0.51 11.41
C LEU A 14 -18.05 -1.52 10.28
N SER A 15 -19.21 -2.16 10.18
CA SER A 15 -19.50 -3.08 9.08
C SER A 15 -20.46 -2.42 8.12
N VAL A 16 -20.07 -2.31 6.85
CA VAL A 16 -20.82 -1.59 5.81
C VAL A 16 -20.99 -2.49 4.59
N SER A 17 -22.20 -2.57 4.06
CA SER A 17 -22.53 -3.41 2.89
C SER A 17 -22.52 -2.60 1.59
N ILE A 18 -21.37 -2.02 1.24
CA ILE A 18 -21.18 -1.28 -0.02
C ILE A 18 -20.24 -2.06 -0.93
N ASP A 19 -20.47 -1.97 -2.25
CA ASP A 19 -19.57 -2.54 -3.24
C ASP A 19 -18.23 -1.79 -3.30
N PHE A 20 -17.12 -2.52 -3.28
CA PHE A 20 -15.81 -1.88 -3.26
C PHE A 20 -15.49 -1.17 -4.58
N CYS A 21 -16.00 -1.64 -5.72
CA CYS A 21 -15.85 -0.97 -7.01
C CYS A 21 -16.60 0.38 -7.02
N ASP A 22 -17.77 0.45 -6.38
CA ASP A 22 -18.50 1.71 -6.22
C ASP A 22 -17.70 2.71 -5.37
N LEU A 23 -17.00 2.23 -4.34
CA LEU A 23 -16.11 3.08 -3.54
C LEU A 23 -14.87 3.55 -4.33
N ILE A 24 -14.28 2.69 -5.17
CA ILE A 24 -13.19 3.11 -6.07
C ILE A 24 -13.69 4.20 -7.02
N ALA A 25 -14.86 4.00 -7.63
CA ALA A 25 -15.45 4.99 -8.54
C ALA A 25 -15.74 6.31 -7.82
N ALA A 26 -16.23 6.26 -6.58
CA ALA A 26 -16.46 7.43 -5.74
C ALA A 26 -15.14 8.17 -5.42
N PHE A 27 -14.11 7.40 -5.09
CA PHE A 27 -12.77 7.90 -4.78
C PHE A 27 -12.14 8.61 -5.98
N GLU A 28 -12.26 8.02 -7.17
CA GLU A 28 -11.76 8.60 -8.43
C GLU A 28 -12.52 9.87 -8.86
N GLN A 29 -13.85 9.86 -8.71
CA GLN A 29 -14.70 10.99 -9.12
C GLN A 29 -14.73 12.14 -8.10
N SER A 30 -14.19 11.91 -6.89
CA SER A 30 -14.15 12.92 -5.85
C SER A 30 -13.22 14.05 -6.25
N THR A 31 -13.77 15.27 -6.30
CA THR A 31 -13.04 16.49 -6.68
C THR A 31 -13.35 17.60 -5.69
N GLY A 32 -12.75 18.78 -5.87
CA GLY A 32 -13.06 19.94 -5.04
C GLY A 32 -14.55 20.33 -5.02
N SER A 33 -15.33 19.95 -6.03
CA SER A 33 -16.77 20.25 -6.14
C SER A 33 -17.68 19.02 -6.07
N MET A 34 -17.15 17.80 -6.21
CA MET A 34 -17.92 16.56 -6.10
C MET A 34 -17.44 15.76 -4.90
N HIS A 35 -18.32 15.58 -3.92
CA HIS A 35 -18.01 14.91 -2.66
C HIS A 35 -18.86 13.65 -2.51
N PHE A 36 -18.25 12.60 -1.98
CA PHE A 36 -18.92 11.34 -1.70
C PHE A 36 -18.84 11.00 -0.20
N PHE A 37 -19.95 10.50 0.34
CA PHE A 37 -20.07 10.10 1.73
C PHE A 37 -20.69 8.72 1.83
N ILE A 38 -20.22 7.92 2.78
CA ILE A 38 -20.84 6.66 3.19
C ILE A 38 -21.81 6.97 4.32
N ASP A 39 -23.09 6.63 4.16
CA ASP A 39 -24.00 6.48 5.30
C ASP A 39 -23.76 5.10 5.93
N ILE A 40 -23.22 5.10 7.14
CA ILE A 40 -22.86 3.88 7.86
C ILE A 40 -24.11 3.06 8.23
N ASN A 41 -25.23 3.73 8.53
CA ASN A 41 -26.44 3.04 8.98
C ASN A 41 -27.18 2.40 7.81
N GLU A 42 -27.27 3.12 6.69
CA GLU A 42 -27.99 2.66 5.51
C GLU A 42 -27.10 1.82 4.57
N SER A 43 -25.78 1.84 4.77
CA SER A 43 -24.81 1.24 3.85
C SER A 43 -24.98 1.76 2.42
N THR A 44 -25.16 3.07 2.28
CA THR A 44 -25.34 3.72 0.99
C THR A 44 -24.30 4.79 0.72
N LEU A 45 -23.90 4.92 -0.54
CA LEU A 45 -23.04 5.98 -1.01
C LEU A 45 -23.87 7.21 -1.42
N ILE A 46 -23.59 8.35 -0.80
CA ILE A 46 -24.26 9.63 -1.06
C ILE A 46 -23.32 10.53 -1.84
N ARG A 47 -23.79 11.06 -2.97
CA ARG A 47 -23.08 12.04 -3.79
C ARG A 47 -23.62 13.44 -3.57
N ILE A 48 -22.73 14.42 -3.39
CA ILE A 48 -23.06 15.85 -3.35
C ILE A 48 -22.24 16.56 -4.43
N ASP A 49 -22.91 17.26 -5.34
CA ASP A 49 -22.28 18.04 -6.41
C ASP A 49 -22.52 19.53 -6.16
N GLU A 50 -21.51 20.26 -5.72
CA GLU A 50 -21.61 21.70 -5.40
C GLU A 50 -22.08 22.55 -6.57
N SER A 51 -21.84 22.12 -7.81
CA SER A 51 -22.27 22.85 -9.00
C SER A 51 -23.76 22.67 -9.33
N LYS A 52 -24.36 21.57 -8.87
CA LYS A 52 -25.76 21.21 -9.20
C LYS A 52 -26.71 21.30 -8.00
N ASP A 53 -26.21 21.07 -6.79
CA ASP A 53 -27.00 21.08 -5.57
C ASP A 53 -27.11 22.50 -5.00
N THR A 54 -28.29 23.11 -5.09
CA THR A 54 -28.58 24.44 -4.50
C THR A 54 -28.35 24.53 -2.99
N ASN A 55 -28.39 23.39 -2.29
CA ASN A 55 -28.15 23.29 -0.84
C ASN A 55 -26.85 22.52 -0.49
N ALA A 56 -25.91 22.37 -1.43
CA ALA A 56 -24.70 21.57 -1.25
C ALA A 56 -23.94 21.93 0.04
N GLN A 57 -23.66 23.22 0.23
CA GLN A 57 -22.91 23.73 1.37
C GLN A 57 -23.57 23.42 2.72
N THR A 58 -24.91 23.43 2.78
CA THR A 58 -25.64 23.04 3.99
C THR A 58 -25.55 21.54 4.22
N LYS A 59 -25.73 20.72 3.18
CA LYS A 59 -25.61 19.25 3.26
C LYS A 59 -24.20 18.82 3.69
N LEU A 60 -23.15 19.38 3.09
CA LEU A 60 -21.75 19.12 3.45
C LEU A 60 -21.49 19.40 4.92
N ARG A 61 -21.86 20.61 5.39
CA ARG A 61 -21.68 20.98 6.81
C ARG A 61 -22.46 20.11 7.78
N GLN A 62 -23.62 19.58 7.37
CA GLN A 62 -24.42 18.68 8.20
C GLN A 62 -23.77 17.28 8.26
N MET A 63 -23.30 16.76 7.14
CA MET A 63 -22.67 15.45 7.06
C MET A 63 -21.30 15.43 7.74
N GLU A 64 -20.46 16.44 7.52
CA GLU A 64 -19.13 16.54 8.17
C GLU A 64 -19.20 16.62 9.70
N LYS A 65 -20.31 17.15 10.25
CA LYS A 65 -20.52 17.21 11.70
C LYS A 65 -21.10 15.93 12.30
N ASN A 66 -21.65 15.05 11.46
CA ASN A 66 -22.40 13.89 11.90
C ASN A 66 -21.56 12.63 11.70
N THR A 67 -21.27 11.93 12.79
CA THR A 67 -20.46 10.70 12.81
C THR A 67 -21.11 9.52 12.08
N HIS A 68 -22.37 9.62 11.66
CA HIS A 68 -23.03 8.61 10.83
C HIS A 68 -22.62 8.66 9.36
N TYR A 69 -22.04 9.78 8.93
CA TYR A 69 -21.53 9.94 7.56
C TYR A 69 -20.02 9.95 7.58
N LEU A 70 -19.42 9.11 6.74
CA LEU A 70 -17.99 9.09 6.55
C LEU A 70 -17.65 9.63 5.16
N LYS A 71 -16.85 10.69 5.10
CA LYS A 71 -16.41 11.26 3.83
C LYS A 71 -15.43 10.31 3.14
N VAL A 72 -15.75 9.88 1.92
CA VAL A 72 -14.81 9.15 1.06
C VAL A 72 -13.69 10.12 0.68
N PRO A 73 -12.41 9.72 0.76
CA PRO A 73 -11.31 10.59 0.39
C PRO A 73 -11.39 10.94 -1.10
N SER A 74 -10.63 11.94 -1.52
CA SER A 74 -10.45 12.27 -2.93
C SER A 74 -9.10 11.79 -3.42
N TRP A 75 -9.04 11.36 -4.67
CA TRP A 75 -7.79 11.25 -5.40
C TRP A 75 -7.30 12.66 -5.77
N GLU A 76 -6.30 13.17 -5.04
CA GLU A 76 -5.77 14.51 -5.28
C GLU A 76 -4.70 14.50 -6.37
N SER A 77 -4.49 15.62 -7.06
CA SER A 77 -3.44 15.74 -8.08
C SER A 77 -2.03 15.46 -7.55
N LYS A 78 -1.80 15.68 -6.25
CA LYS A 78 -0.54 15.35 -5.57
C LYS A 78 -0.33 13.84 -5.45
N ASP A 79 -1.42 13.08 -5.35
CA ASP A 79 -1.35 11.63 -5.32
C ASP A 79 -0.91 11.11 -6.69
N ASP A 80 -1.50 11.62 -7.77
CA ASP A 80 -1.06 11.31 -9.13
C ASP A 80 0.41 11.64 -9.39
N GLU A 81 0.93 12.72 -8.81
CA GLU A 81 2.34 13.09 -8.92
C GLU A 81 3.25 12.10 -8.20
N LEU A 82 2.95 11.78 -6.94
CA LEU A 82 3.74 10.82 -6.16
C LEU A 82 3.74 9.44 -6.82
N PHE A 83 2.57 8.91 -7.20
CA PHE A 83 2.47 7.59 -7.82
C PHE A 83 3.12 7.56 -9.20
N ARG A 84 3.08 8.67 -9.94
CA ARG A 84 3.82 8.78 -11.19
C ARG A 84 5.32 8.68 -10.94
N GLU A 85 5.86 9.42 -9.97
CA GLU A 85 7.28 9.35 -9.61
C GLU A 85 7.69 7.96 -9.13
N THR A 86 6.84 7.28 -8.33
CA THR A 86 7.11 5.92 -7.86
C THR A 86 7.08 4.90 -9.01
N PHE A 87 6.04 4.93 -9.85
CA PHE A 87 5.96 4.08 -11.05
C PHE A 87 7.18 4.24 -11.95
N MET A 88 7.62 5.47 -12.12
CA MET A 88 8.79 5.84 -12.92
C MET A 88 10.10 5.28 -12.35
N TYR A 89 10.22 5.20 -11.02
CA TYR A 89 11.38 4.62 -10.35
C TYR A 89 11.36 3.08 -10.39
N GLU A 90 10.19 2.47 -10.34
CA GLU A 90 9.99 1.02 -10.32
C GLU A 90 9.95 0.40 -11.72
N SER A 91 9.80 1.20 -12.78
CA SER A 91 9.80 0.69 -14.16
C SER A 91 11.23 0.41 -14.65
N ASP A 92 11.59 -0.87 -14.81
CA ASP A 92 12.89 -1.36 -15.31
C ASP A 92 13.20 -1.02 -16.80
N ASP A 93 12.46 -0.10 -17.42
CA ASP A 93 12.69 0.25 -18.82
C ASP A 93 13.79 1.31 -18.95
N SER A 94 15.04 0.84 -19.03
CA SER A 94 16.25 1.66 -19.25
C SER A 94 16.15 2.62 -20.44
N ALA A 95 15.29 2.35 -21.44
CA ALA A 95 15.08 3.27 -22.56
C ALA A 95 14.24 4.50 -22.18
N LEU A 96 13.48 4.40 -21.09
CA LEU A 96 12.68 5.47 -20.54
C LEU A 96 13.47 6.31 -19.54
N GLU A 97 14.43 5.76 -18.79
CA GLU A 97 15.24 6.48 -17.79
C GLU A 97 15.82 7.81 -18.32
N ASP A 98 16.41 7.82 -19.52
CA ASP A 98 16.99 9.03 -20.12
C ASP A 98 15.92 10.08 -20.48
N ILE A 99 14.76 9.64 -21.00
CA ILE A 99 13.63 10.52 -21.32
C ILE A 99 12.99 11.05 -20.03
N LEU A 100 12.95 10.21 -18.99
CA LEU A 100 12.37 10.49 -17.68
C LEU A 100 13.12 11.57 -16.92
N TYR A 101 14.45 11.45 -16.84
CA TYR A 101 15.30 12.43 -16.16
C TYR A 101 15.17 13.82 -16.80
N GLU A 102 15.08 13.91 -18.13
CA GLU A 102 14.85 15.19 -18.82
C GLU A 102 13.43 15.74 -18.64
N THR A 103 12.45 14.86 -18.42
CA THR A 103 11.01 15.20 -18.34
C THR A 103 10.60 15.68 -16.95
N LEU A 104 11.10 15.06 -15.87
CA LEU A 104 10.75 15.39 -14.49
C LEU A 104 11.39 16.70 -13.99
N ASP A 105 12.53 17.12 -14.56
CA ASP A 105 13.24 18.34 -14.16
C ASP A 105 12.60 19.65 -14.69
N ARG A 106 11.47 19.55 -15.41
CA ARG A 106 10.81 20.71 -16.06
C ARG A 106 9.42 20.97 -15.52
N GLU A 107 9.04 22.25 -15.53
CA GLU A 107 7.77 22.85 -15.09
C GLU A 107 6.50 22.21 -15.71
N HIS A 108 6.62 21.25 -16.64
CA HIS A 108 5.53 20.60 -17.41
C HIS A 108 5.64 19.06 -17.47
N GLY A 109 6.30 18.42 -16.49
CA GLY A 109 6.56 16.97 -16.49
C GLY A 109 5.32 16.08 -16.68
N PHE A 110 4.15 16.48 -16.13
CA PHE A 110 2.91 15.74 -16.29
C PHE A 110 2.40 15.66 -17.76
N GLN A 111 2.45 16.77 -18.50
CA GLN A 111 1.97 16.79 -19.89
C GLN A 111 2.86 15.96 -20.81
N GLN A 112 4.17 15.98 -20.54
CA GLN A 112 5.15 15.18 -21.28
C GLN A 112 4.99 13.69 -20.95
N PHE A 113 4.74 13.34 -19.70
CA PHE A 113 4.41 11.96 -19.30
C PHE A 113 3.17 11.47 -20.05
N LEU A 114 2.07 12.24 -20.07
CA LEU A 114 0.88 11.87 -20.84
C LEU A 114 1.18 11.67 -22.34
N HIS A 115 2.01 12.53 -22.92
CA HIS A 115 2.43 12.39 -24.32
C HIS A 115 3.26 11.12 -24.57
N LEU A 116 4.13 10.76 -23.62
CA LEU A 116 4.92 9.54 -23.66
C LEU A 116 4.01 8.29 -23.64
N LEU A 117 2.99 8.29 -22.78
CA LEU A 117 1.99 7.21 -22.71
C LEU A 117 1.22 7.05 -24.02
N GLU A 118 0.84 8.14 -24.68
CA GLU A 118 0.18 8.06 -26.00
C GLU A 118 1.08 7.45 -27.08
N SER A 119 2.39 7.66 -26.96
CA SER A 119 3.38 7.15 -27.92
C SER A 119 3.80 5.69 -27.62
N HIS A 120 3.54 5.19 -26.40
CA HIS A 120 3.93 3.86 -25.94
C HIS A 120 2.72 3.11 -25.32
N PRO A 121 1.92 2.39 -26.13
CA PRO A 121 0.72 1.70 -25.64
C PRO A 121 0.97 0.66 -24.54
N HIS A 122 2.13 0.00 -24.56
CA HIS A 122 2.54 -0.95 -23.52
C HIS A 122 2.72 -0.25 -22.17
N LEU A 123 3.49 0.84 -22.17
CA LEU A 123 3.73 1.65 -20.98
C LEU A 123 2.43 2.27 -20.44
N LYS A 124 1.56 2.74 -21.33
CA LYS A 124 0.23 3.23 -20.96
C LYS A 124 -0.60 2.16 -20.25
N LYS A 125 -0.54 0.91 -20.70
CA LYS A 125 -1.22 -0.19 -20.02
C LYS A 125 -0.62 -0.44 -18.64
N GLN A 126 0.70 -0.55 -18.53
CA GLN A 126 1.40 -0.72 -17.25
C GLN A 126 1.07 0.39 -16.26
N TRP A 127 1.08 1.65 -16.71
CA TRP A 127 0.70 2.79 -15.88
C TRP A 127 -0.74 2.73 -15.40
N LEU A 128 -1.69 2.36 -16.28
CA LEU A 128 -3.10 2.24 -15.90
C LEU A 128 -3.33 1.13 -14.89
N ASP A 129 -2.68 -0.01 -15.06
CA ASP A 129 -2.73 -1.15 -14.14
C ASP A 129 -2.12 -0.74 -12.78
N TYR A 130 -0.92 -0.13 -12.78
CA TYR A 130 -0.25 0.39 -11.58
C TYR A 130 -1.11 1.42 -10.84
N ARG A 131 -1.66 2.41 -11.56
CA ARG A 131 -2.53 3.43 -10.97
C ARG A 131 -3.79 2.81 -10.35
N ALA A 132 -4.38 1.81 -10.99
CA ALA A 132 -5.55 1.13 -10.46
C ALA A 132 -5.23 0.40 -9.14
N ASP A 133 -4.09 -0.29 -9.08
CA ASP A 133 -3.63 -0.99 -7.88
C ASP A 133 -3.26 0.00 -6.75
N ALA A 134 -2.56 1.09 -7.06
CA ALA A 134 -2.26 2.17 -6.12
C ALA A 134 -3.53 2.79 -5.52
N MET A 135 -4.55 3.07 -6.35
CA MET A 135 -5.86 3.56 -5.89
C MET A 135 -6.53 2.55 -4.97
N ARG A 136 -6.50 1.26 -5.36
CA ARG A 136 -7.07 0.15 -4.58
C ARG A 136 -6.41 0.06 -3.20
N ASN A 137 -5.09 0.03 -3.15
CA ASN A 137 -4.28 -0.09 -1.94
C ASN A 137 -4.52 1.09 -1.00
N ARG A 138 -4.59 2.32 -1.55
CA ARG A 138 -4.91 3.51 -0.77
C ARG A 138 -6.29 3.46 -0.14
N LEU A 139 -7.29 3.01 -0.89
CA LEU A 139 -8.65 2.90 -0.38
C LEU A 139 -8.78 1.80 0.69
N ILE A 140 -8.08 0.67 0.52
CA ILE A 140 -7.98 -0.38 1.54
C ILE A 140 -7.34 0.18 2.82
N ASN A 141 -6.23 0.90 2.70
CA ASN A 141 -5.56 1.52 3.84
C ASN A 141 -6.50 2.50 4.57
N TRP A 142 -7.26 3.29 3.83
CA TRP A 142 -8.28 4.18 4.40
C TRP A 142 -9.40 3.42 5.12
N LEU A 143 -9.89 2.31 4.57
CA LEU A 143 -10.87 1.45 5.26
C LEU A 143 -10.31 0.93 6.59
N CYS A 144 -9.05 0.47 6.61
CA CYS A 144 -8.36 0.02 7.82
C CYS A 144 -8.22 1.15 8.85
N ASP A 145 -7.79 2.34 8.43
CA ASP A 145 -7.64 3.51 9.31
C ASP A 145 -8.96 3.90 9.98
N ASN A 146 -10.07 3.78 9.24
CA ASN A 146 -11.41 4.08 9.73
C ASN A 146 -12.09 2.88 10.40
N ASN A 147 -11.40 1.74 10.53
CA ASN A 147 -11.93 0.49 11.09
C ASN A 147 -13.24 0.06 10.41
N ILE A 148 -13.29 0.14 9.08
CA ILE A 148 -14.42 -0.28 8.25
C ILE A 148 -14.14 -1.64 7.64
N GLU A 149 -15.11 -2.53 7.76
CA GLU A 149 -15.13 -3.83 7.09
C GLU A 149 -16.25 -3.89 6.06
N LEU A 150 -15.93 -4.52 4.93
CA LEU A 150 -16.86 -4.85 3.86
C LEU A 150 -17.04 -6.38 3.87
N PRO A 151 -17.95 -6.95 4.69
CA PRO A 151 -17.96 -8.38 5.04
C PRO A 151 -18.20 -9.35 3.88
N ASN A 152 -18.67 -8.86 2.73
CA ASN A 152 -18.97 -9.66 1.54
C ASN A 152 -18.05 -9.33 0.35
N GLN A 153 -16.92 -8.66 0.61
CA GLN A 153 -15.98 -8.22 -0.42
C GLN A 153 -14.61 -8.85 -0.16
N HIS A 154 -14.00 -9.39 -1.22
CA HIS A 154 -12.63 -9.90 -1.18
C HIS A 154 -11.66 -8.77 -1.56
N LEU A 155 -11.07 -8.14 -0.56
CA LEU A 155 -10.27 -6.92 -0.75
C LEU A 155 -8.80 -7.20 -1.05
N ILE A 156 -8.28 -8.35 -0.65
CA ILE A 156 -6.92 -8.78 -0.93
C ILE A 156 -6.97 -10.12 -1.66
N PRO A 157 -6.03 -10.41 -2.56
CA PRO A 157 -5.86 -11.75 -3.13
C PRO A 157 -5.50 -12.79 -2.06
N GLU A 158 -5.57 -14.08 -2.43
CA GLU A 158 -5.01 -15.15 -1.61
C GLU A 158 -3.49 -15.02 -1.53
N ILE A 159 -2.96 -15.05 -0.30
CA ILE A 159 -1.53 -14.88 -0.03
C ILE A 159 -0.90 -16.26 0.13
N GLU A 160 0.10 -16.53 -0.71
CA GLU A 160 0.92 -17.73 -0.66
C GLU A 160 2.35 -17.34 -0.29
N ILE A 161 2.88 -17.98 0.76
CA ILE A 161 4.25 -17.77 1.24
C ILE A 161 4.95 -19.12 1.27
N GLN A 162 6.12 -19.19 0.64
CA GLN A 162 6.96 -20.39 0.62
C GLN A 162 8.37 -20.05 1.11
N GLU A 163 8.90 -20.84 2.05
CA GLU A 163 10.32 -20.77 2.43
C GLU A 163 11.18 -21.39 1.35
N LEU A 164 12.20 -20.67 0.91
CA LEU A 164 13.10 -21.12 -0.15
C LEU A 164 14.17 -22.05 0.38
N THR A 165 14.54 -23.05 -0.42
CA THR A 165 15.70 -23.92 -0.13
C THR A 165 17.01 -23.20 -0.43
N THR A 166 18.12 -23.75 0.05
CA THR A 166 19.45 -23.22 -0.27
C THR A 166 19.72 -23.21 -1.78
N GLU A 167 19.28 -24.25 -2.49
CA GLU A 167 19.44 -24.34 -3.95
C GLU A 167 18.60 -23.30 -4.71
N GLU A 168 17.43 -22.94 -4.19
CA GLU A 168 16.57 -21.89 -4.75
C GLU A 168 17.19 -20.51 -4.48
N ILE A 169 17.72 -20.28 -3.27
CA ILE A 169 18.40 -19.03 -2.91
C ILE A 169 19.63 -18.79 -3.79
N ASP A 170 20.41 -19.83 -4.08
CA ASP A 170 21.61 -19.73 -4.92
C ASP A 170 21.30 -19.29 -6.37
N GLN A 171 20.05 -19.46 -6.82
CA GLN A 171 19.57 -19.04 -8.15
C GLN A 171 19.07 -17.58 -8.18
N LEU A 172 18.93 -16.93 -7.03
CA LEU A 172 18.50 -15.53 -6.95
C LEU A 172 19.60 -14.57 -7.42
N ALA A 173 19.21 -13.32 -7.67
CA ALA A 173 20.13 -12.22 -7.95
C ALA A 173 21.14 -12.03 -6.81
N ASP A 174 22.35 -11.59 -7.14
CA ASP A 174 23.43 -11.39 -6.16
C ASP A 174 23.03 -10.40 -5.05
N GLU A 175 22.22 -9.39 -5.38
CA GLU A 175 21.67 -8.42 -4.43
C GLU A 175 20.87 -9.08 -3.31
N ILE A 176 20.02 -10.06 -3.64
CA ILE A 176 19.22 -10.79 -2.65
C ILE A 176 20.10 -11.78 -1.88
N LYS A 177 21.03 -12.45 -2.57
CA LYS A 177 21.94 -13.42 -1.93
C LYS A 177 22.90 -12.78 -0.95
N ASP A 178 23.29 -11.53 -1.19
CA ASP A 178 24.18 -10.78 -0.32
C ASP A 178 23.45 -10.07 0.82
N PHE A 179 22.12 -9.96 0.74
CA PHE A 179 21.28 -9.42 1.80
C PHE A 179 21.25 -10.34 3.04
N LYS A 180 22.19 -10.11 3.98
CA LYS A 180 22.45 -11.00 5.12
C LYS A 180 22.28 -10.29 6.46
N PRO A 181 21.84 -11.02 7.50
CA PRO A 181 21.76 -10.50 8.85
C PRO A 181 23.17 -10.33 9.45
N CYS A 182 23.51 -9.10 9.81
CA CYS A 182 24.83 -8.70 10.28
C CYS A 182 24.99 -8.79 11.80
N ALA A 183 23.97 -8.39 12.56
CA ALA A 183 24.05 -8.39 14.02
C ALA A 183 22.68 -8.45 14.69
N CYS A 184 22.60 -9.10 15.84
CA CYS A 184 21.42 -8.97 16.71
C CYS A 184 21.38 -7.57 17.36
N LEU A 185 20.23 -6.89 17.28
CA LEU A 185 20.05 -5.58 17.90
C LEU A 185 20.00 -5.65 19.44
N HIS A 186 19.64 -6.80 20.01
CA HIS A 186 19.55 -6.99 21.45
C HIS A 186 20.88 -7.35 22.12
N CYS A 187 21.62 -8.34 21.59
CA CYS A 187 22.84 -8.84 22.24
C CYS A 187 24.12 -8.61 21.43
N HIS A 188 24.02 -7.91 20.29
CA HIS A 188 25.13 -7.59 19.38
C HIS A 188 25.92 -8.81 18.87
N ASN A 189 25.31 -10.00 18.89
CA ASN A 189 25.91 -11.20 18.31
C ASN A 189 25.99 -11.05 16.79
N LYS A 190 27.17 -11.33 16.21
CA LYS A 190 27.45 -11.24 14.78
C LYS A 190 27.75 -12.59 14.13
N THR A 191 27.82 -13.66 14.92
CA THR A 191 28.28 -14.99 14.45
C THR A 191 27.12 -15.98 14.35
N GLY A 192 27.14 -16.81 13.32
CA GLY A 192 26.12 -17.85 13.11
C GLY A 192 24.72 -17.32 12.81
N MET A 193 24.62 -16.08 12.32
CA MET A 193 23.36 -15.51 11.86
C MET A 193 23.00 -16.16 10.52
N ASN A 194 21.81 -16.73 10.43
CA ASN A 194 21.30 -17.33 9.20
C ASN A 194 20.09 -16.53 8.71
N ALA A 195 20.06 -16.20 7.42
CA ALA A 195 18.88 -15.67 6.77
C ALA A 195 17.93 -16.82 6.43
N ARG A 196 16.63 -16.56 6.59
CA ARG A 196 15.55 -17.34 5.99
C ARG A 196 14.90 -16.43 4.95
N ILE A 197 14.74 -16.93 3.73
CA ILE A 197 14.17 -16.19 2.61
C ILE A 197 12.88 -16.89 2.20
N PHE A 198 11.85 -16.09 1.95
CA PHE A 198 10.53 -16.57 1.56
C PHE A 198 10.12 -15.86 0.29
N SER A 199 9.57 -16.59 -0.68
CA SER A 199 8.83 -15.98 -1.77
C SER A 199 7.40 -15.68 -1.33
N ILE A 200 6.86 -14.54 -1.73
CA ILE A 200 5.46 -14.18 -1.57
C ILE A 200 4.87 -13.87 -2.96
N ASN A 201 3.64 -14.30 -3.21
CA ASN A 201 2.98 -14.10 -4.51
C ASN A 201 2.40 -12.68 -4.68
N VAL A 202 2.41 -11.86 -3.64
CA VAL A 202 1.81 -10.52 -3.60
C VAL A 202 2.67 -9.56 -2.79
N SER A 203 2.78 -8.32 -3.27
CA SER A 203 3.50 -7.28 -2.55
C SER A 203 2.70 -6.79 -1.33
N PRO A 204 3.30 -6.61 -0.14
CA PRO A 204 2.64 -6.11 1.06
C PRO A 204 2.39 -4.58 1.03
N GLU A 205 1.79 -4.07 -0.05
CA GLU A 205 1.58 -2.63 -0.30
C GLU A 205 0.40 -2.00 0.47
N ASN A 206 -0.45 -2.82 1.07
CA ASN A 206 -1.56 -2.34 1.89
C ASN A 206 -1.64 -3.09 3.22
N ARG A 207 -2.28 -2.46 4.19
CA ARG A 207 -2.35 -2.94 5.57
C ARG A 207 -3.06 -4.28 5.73
N LEU A 208 -4.02 -4.62 4.86
CA LEU A 208 -4.66 -5.93 4.93
C LEU A 208 -3.70 -7.04 4.48
N ILE A 209 -2.97 -6.82 3.37
CA ILE A 209 -1.93 -7.75 2.91
C ILE A 209 -0.83 -7.88 3.98
N GLU A 210 -0.38 -6.76 4.55
CA GLU A 210 0.63 -6.76 5.62
C GLU A 210 0.14 -7.54 6.86
N GLN A 211 -1.10 -7.31 7.32
CA GLN A 211 -1.68 -8.01 8.47
C GLN A 211 -1.79 -9.52 8.22
N GLU A 212 -2.24 -9.91 7.04
CA GLU A 212 -2.40 -11.31 6.67
C GLU A 212 -1.04 -12.01 6.46
N THR A 213 -0.08 -11.31 5.83
CA THR A 213 1.32 -11.77 5.71
C THR A 213 1.92 -12.01 7.09
N ASN A 214 1.77 -11.07 8.02
CA ASN A 214 2.20 -11.23 9.41
C ASN A 214 1.54 -12.44 10.10
N ARG A 215 0.25 -12.64 9.86
CA ARG A 215 -0.51 -13.79 10.42
C ARG A 215 0.05 -15.10 9.89
N ILE A 216 0.22 -15.24 8.58
CA ILE A 216 0.77 -16.43 7.93
C ILE A 216 2.19 -16.70 8.40
N MET A 217 3.07 -15.69 8.39
CA MET A 217 4.46 -15.80 8.86
C MET A 217 4.56 -16.31 10.29
N LYS A 218 3.67 -15.84 11.16
CA LYS A 218 3.62 -16.26 12.56
C LYS A 218 3.06 -17.67 12.73
N GLU A 219 1.94 -17.98 12.08
CA GLU A 219 1.23 -19.25 12.26
C GLU A 219 1.93 -20.43 11.58
N GLN A 220 2.45 -20.23 10.36
CA GLN A 220 3.06 -21.30 9.57
C GLN A 220 4.55 -21.44 9.84
N PHE A 221 5.28 -20.32 9.99
CA PHE A 221 6.75 -20.33 10.06
C PHE A 221 7.32 -19.93 11.42
N GLY A 222 6.45 -19.54 12.37
CA GLY A 222 6.85 -19.12 13.71
C GLY A 222 7.71 -17.86 13.74
N ILE A 223 7.53 -16.96 12.75
CA ILE A 223 8.27 -15.70 12.61
C ILE A 223 7.34 -14.54 12.95
N SER A 224 7.77 -13.66 13.87
CA SER A 224 7.02 -12.46 14.24
C SER A 224 7.63 -11.17 13.67
N HIS A 225 8.89 -11.20 13.24
CA HIS A 225 9.56 -10.08 12.62
C HIS A 225 10.26 -10.50 11.32
N HIS A 226 9.98 -9.77 10.24
CA HIS A 226 10.54 -9.99 8.91
C HIS A 226 10.67 -8.66 8.17
N GLY A 227 11.60 -8.59 7.23
CA GLY A 227 11.69 -7.52 6.23
C GLY A 227 11.01 -7.94 4.93
N GLY A 228 10.58 -6.96 4.14
CA GLY A 228 10.16 -7.16 2.76
C GLY A 228 11.24 -6.62 1.81
N TRP A 229 11.41 -7.30 0.69
CA TRP A 229 12.19 -6.82 -0.44
C TRP A 229 11.30 -6.90 -1.68
N SER A 230 11.26 -5.79 -2.41
CA SER A 230 10.48 -5.62 -3.62
C SER A 230 11.40 -5.11 -4.71
N GLY A 231 11.51 -5.88 -5.80
CA GLY A 231 12.38 -5.59 -6.93
C GLY A 231 12.33 -6.70 -7.99
N GLY A 232 12.30 -6.34 -9.26
CA GLY A 232 12.17 -7.31 -10.36
C GLY A 232 10.82 -8.05 -10.38
N ASP A 233 10.83 -9.30 -10.86
CA ASP A 233 9.61 -10.08 -11.13
C ASP A 233 8.97 -10.74 -9.89
N GLN A 234 9.62 -10.69 -8.72
CA GLN A 234 9.19 -11.45 -7.54
C GLN A 234 9.52 -10.72 -6.22
N ASP A 235 8.54 -10.66 -5.32
CA ASP A 235 8.70 -10.16 -3.96
C ASP A 235 9.21 -11.25 -3.01
N PHE A 236 10.05 -10.82 -2.06
CA PHE A 236 10.62 -11.71 -1.05
C PHE A 236 10.43 -11.16 0.36
N LEU A 237 10.28 -12.06 1.32
CA LEU A 237 10.36 -11.76 2.75
C LEU A 237 11.65 -12.33 3.31
N THR A 238 12.27 -11.62 4.25
CA THR A 238 13.51 -12.05 4.90
C THR A 238 13.32 -12.06 6.41
N ALA A 239 13.81 -13.11 7.05
CA ALA A 239 13.75 -13.24 8.50
C ALA A 239 15.05 -13.84 9.04
N SER A 240 15.40 -13.49 10.27
CA SER A 240 16.52 -14.10 10.96
C SER A 240 16.24 -14.16 12.45
N ARG A 241 16.87 -15.11 13.13
CA ARG A 241 16.80 -15.24 14.58
C ARG A 241 18.21 -15.37 15.13
N CYS A 242 18.54 -14.54 16.11
CA CYS A 242 19.82 -14.58 16.78
C CYS A 242 20.04 -15.95 17.43
N PRO A 243 21.12 -16.68 17.10
CA PRO A 243 21.37 -18.01 17.67
C PRO A 243 21.72 -17.94 19.17
N ARG A 244 22.13 -16.77 19.66
CA ARG A 244 22.55 -16.57 21.05
C ARG A 244 21.39 -16.26 21.99
N CYS A 245 20.46 -15.39 21.60
CA CYS A 245 19.38 -14.92 22.48
C CYS A 245 17.97 -15.20 21.93
N GLY A 246 17.84 -15.72 20.71
CA GLY A 246 16.55 -15.99 20.09
C GLY A 246 15.79 -14.75 19.60
N CYS A 247 16.38 -13.56 19.70
CA CYS A 247 15.76 -12.31 19.24
C CYS A 247 15.68 -12.27 17.70
N GLU A 248 14.56 -11.80 17.17
CA GLU A 248 14.31 -11.66 15.72
C GLU A 248 14.66 -10.26 15.20
N GLU A 249 14.92 -9.30 16.10
CA GLU A 249 15.38 -7.96 15.73
C GLU A 249 16.87 -8.00 15.39
N VAL A 250 17.14 -7.96 14.09
CA VAL A 250 18.47 -8.06 13.50
C VAL A 250 18.74 -6.88 12.59
N PHE A 251 19.98 -6.41 12.63
CA PHE A 251 20.53 -5.47 11.67
C PHE A 251 20.90 -6.23 10.40
N TRP A 252 20.45 -5.75 9.25
CA TRP A 252 20.73 -6.29 7.92
C TRP A 252 21.70 -5.35 7.19
N ASP A 253 22.63 -5.90 6.41
CA ASP A 253 23.44 -5.09 5.47
C ASP A 253 22.56 -4.77 4.26
N TYR A 254 22.33 -3.48 4.02
CA TYR A 254 21.68 -2.94 2.82
C TYR A 254 22.74 -2.35 1.90
#